data_AF-A0A930K9Q1-F1
#
_entry.id   AF-A0A930K9Q1-F1
#
_cell.length_a   1.000
_cell.length_b   1.000
_cell.length_c   1.000
_cell.angle_alpha   90.00
_cell.angle_beta   90.00
_cell.angle_gamma   90.00
#
_symmetry.space_group_name_H-M   'P 1'
#
loop_
_entity.id
_entity.type
_entity.pdbx_description
1 polymer ?
#
loop_
_entity_poly.entity_id
_entity_poly.type
_entity_poly.pdbx_seq_one_letter_code
_entity_poly.pdbx_strand_id
1 'polypeptide(L)' 'MKKDYAYPSYELICRATSGEEKAVKEILDFYNAYIFKVCLRPCYHANGTVHMQVDEELKGEIHA' A
#
# COMPACT_ATOMS: atom_id res chain seq x y z
N MET A 1 -20.52 14.22 -8.11
CA MET A 1 -19.44 13.99 -9.10
C MET A 1 -19.03 12.54 -9.02
N LYS A 2 -19.05 11.80 -10.14
CA LYS A 2 -18.29 10.54 -10.23
C LYS A 2 -16.82 10.93 -10.14
N LYS A 3 -16.13 10.49 -9.11
CA LYS A 3 -14.67 10.61 -9.04
C LYS A 3 -14.10 9.52 -9.95
N ASP A 4 -13.31 9.94 -10.92
CA ASP A 4 -12.60 9.04 -11.82
C ASP A 4 -11.37 8.53 -11.08
N TYR A 5 -11.56 7.45 -10.33
CA TYR A 5 -10.44 6.76 -9.69
C TYR A 5 -9.84 5.81 -10.73
N ALA A 6 -8.52 5.75 -10.79
CA ALA A 6 -7.87 4.65 -11.49
C ALA A 6 -8.25 3.33 -10.80
N TYR A 7 -8.34 2.25 -11.57
CA TYR A 7 -8.53 0.89 -11.07
C TYR A 7 -7.63 -0.06 -11.86
N PRO A 8 -7.09 -1.11 -11.23
CA PRO A 8 -6.44 -2.19 -11.98
C PRO A 8 -7.43 -2.84 -12.94
N SER A 9 -6.96 -3.28 -14.10
CA SER A 9 -7.81 -4.04 -15.02
C SER A 9 -8.16 -5.40 -14.41
N TYR A 10 -9.31 -5.95 -14.80
CA TYR A 10 -9.70 -7.30 -14.38
C TYR A 10 -8.67 -8.36 -14.78
N GLU A 11 -8.08 -8.22 -15.97
CA GLU A 11 -7.02 -9.09 -16.47
C GLU A 11 -5.77 -9.05 -15.58
N LEU A 12 -5.33 -7.85 -15.17
CA LEU A 12 -4.20 -7.69 -14.27
C LEU A 12 -4.47 -8.35 -12.92
N ILE A 13 -5.69 -8.18 -12.39
CA ILE A 13 -6.10 -8.85 -11.14
C ILE A 13 -6.04 -10.36 -11.30
N CYS A 14 -6.57 -10.94 -12.39
CA CYS A 14 -6.53 -12.38 -12.62
C CYS A 14 -5.11 -12.94 -12.71
N ARG A 15 -4.19 -12.22 -13.38
CA ARG A 15 -2.78 -12.61 -13.50
C ARG A 15 -2.07 -12.54 -12.14
N ALA A 16 -2.36 -11.51 -11.35
CA ALA A 16 -1.82 -11.39 -10.01
C ALA A 16 -2.33 -12.52 -9.09
N THR A 17 -3.63 -12.84 -9.15
CA THR A 17 -4.21 -13.91 -8.33
C THR A 17 -3.77 -15.31 -8.76
N SER A 18 -3.31 -15.50 -10.00
CA SER A 18 -2.65 -16.74 -10.42
C SER A 18 -1.17 -16.82 -10.00
N GLY A 19 -0.66 -15.84 -9.26
CA GLY A 19 0.71 -15.82 -8.76
C GLY A 19 1.76 -15.34 -9.76
N GLU A 20 1.38 -14.66 -10.85
CA GLU A 20 2.35 -14.10 -11.78
C GLU A 20 3.09 -12.92 -11.11
N GLU A 21 4.38 -13.10 -10.81
CA GLU A 21 5.20 -12.15 -10.04
C GLU A 21 5.13 -10.71 -10.56
N LYS A 22 5.16 -10.53 -11.89
CA LYS A 22 5.09 -9.19 -12.51
C LYS A 22 3.73 -8.52 -12.25
N ALA A 23 2.65 -9.27 -12.36
CA ALA A 23 1.31 -8.76 -12.13
C ALA A 23 1.07 -8.46 -10.64
N VAL A 24 1.60 -9.30 -9.74
CA VAL A 24 1.56 -9.03 -8.29
C VAL A 24 2.29 -7.72 -7.97
N LYS A 25 3.49 -7.54 -8.50
CA LYS A 25 4.27 -6.31 -8.30
C LYS A 25 3.53 -5.07 -8.82
N GLU A 26 2.93 -5.16 -10.00
CA GLU A 26 2.16 -4.06 -10.59
C GLU A 26 0.92 -3.68 -9.74
N ILE A 27 0.24 -4.67 -9.16
CA ILE A 27 -0.86 -4.44 -8.21
C ILE A 27 -0.36 -3.77 -6.92
N LEU A 28 0.76 -4.22 -6.36
CA LEU A 28 1.35 -3.62 -5.15
C LEU A 28 1.78 -2.16 -5.41
N ASP A 29 2.43 -1.90 -6.54
CA ASP A 29 2.82 -0.56 -6.96
C ASP A 29 1.60 0.36 -7.14
N PHE A 30 0.51 -0.16 -7.73
CA PHE A 30 -0.76 0.56 -7.87
C PHE A 30 -1.34 0.97 -6.50
N TYR A 31 -1.31 0.08 -5.52
CA TYR A 31 -1.83 0.34 -4.17
C TYR A 31 -0.82 0.96 -3.21
N ASN A 32 0.38 1.33 -3.66
CA ASN A 32 1.46 1.78 -2.79
C ASN A 32 1.03 2.93 -1.85
N ALA A 33 0.34 3.95 -2.36
CA ALA A 33 -0.17 5.06 -1.54
C ALA A 33 -1.17 4.61 -0.45
N TYR A 34 -2.00 3.61 -0.76
CA TYR A 34 -2.91 3.00 0.22
C TYR A 34 -2.13 2.19 1.26
N ILE A 35 -1.15 1.40 0.83
CA ILE A 35 -0.26 0.62 1.70
C ILE A 35 0.49 1.55 2.67
N PHE A 36 1.08 2.65 2.16
CA PHE A 36 1.70 3.69 2.98
C PHE A 36 0.76 4.22 4.06
N LYS A 37 -0.50 4.49 3.69
CA LYS A 37 -1.51 4.98 4.63
C LYS A 37 -1.88 3.95 5.70
N VAL A 38 -1.99 2.67 5.34
CA VAL A 38 -2.22 1.57 6.29
C VAL A 38 -1.04 1.39 7.24
N CYS A 39 0.18 1.64 6.77
CA CYS A 39 1.40 1.54 7.55
C CYS A 39 1.71 2.78 8.40
N LEU A 40 0.83 3.80 8.42
CA LEU A 40 1.05 4.98 9.27
C LEU A 40 0.81 4.63 10.75
N ARG A 41 1.79 4.97 11.59
CA ARG A 41 1.75 4.82 13.04
C ARG A 41 1.97 6.17 13.73
N PRO A 42 1.28 6.43 14.85
CA PRO A 42 1.59 7.58 15.69
C PRO A 42 2.89 7.33 16.46
N CYS A 43 3.81 8.27 16.37
CA CYS A 43 5.07 8.29 17.09
C CYS A 43 5.02 9.42 18.13
N TYR A 44 5.12 9.03 19.40
CA TYR A 44 4.99 9.94 20.55
C TYR A 44 6.36 10.39 21.02
N HIS A 45 6.56 11.71 21.11
CA HIS A 45 7.74 12.30 21.71
C HIS A 45 7.55 12.55 23.20
N ALA A 46 8.67 12.62 23.94
CA ALA A 46 8.67 12.90 25.37
C ALA A 46 8.03 14.26 25.74
N ASN A 47 8.01 15.23 24.81
CA ASN A 47 7.38 16.53 24.99
C ASN A 47 5.85 16.52 24.71
N GLY A 48 5.25 15.36 24.44
CA GLY A 48 3.82 15.19 24.16
C GLY A 48 3.43 15.41 22.69
N THR A 49 4.35 15.78 21.82
CA THR A 49 4.07 15.92 20.38
C THR A 49 3.91 14.55 19.72
N VAL A 50 2.93 14.44 18.81
CA VAL A 50 2.71 13.24 17.98
C VAL A 50 3.01 13.57 16.53
N HIS A 51 3.79 12.72 15.87
CA HIS A 51 3.92 12.73 14.41
C HIS A 51 3.50 11.38 13.85
N MET A 52 3.12 11.34 12.57
CA MET A 52 2.84 10.10 11.87
C MET A 52 4.09 9.63 11.16
N GLN A 53 4.49 8.38 11.35
CA GLN A 53 5.60 7.76 10.64
C GLN A 53 5.11 6.49 9.94
N VAL A 54 5.73 6.17 8.80
CA VAL A 54 5.51 4.90 8.12
C VAL A 54 6.26 3.81 8.87
N ASP A 55 5.55 2.76 9.23
CA ASP A 55 6.10 1.51 9.73
C ASP A 55 6.71 0.72 8.56
N GLU A 56 8.02 0.85 8.37
CA GLU A 56 8.74 0.25 7.25
C GLU A 56 8.83 -1.28 7.36
N GLU A 57 8.75 -1.85 8.57
CA GLU A 57 8.71 -3.30 8.76
C GLU A 57 7.38 -3.87 8.27
N LEU A 58 6.27 -3.30 8.74
CA LEU A 58 4.92 -3.69 8.28
C LEU A 58 4.73 -3.48 6.78
N LYS A 59 5.27 -2.38 6.24
CA LYS A 59 5.26 -2.14 4.81
C LYS A 59 6.07 -3.20 4.06
N GLY A 60 7.20 -3.63 4.61
CA GLY A 60 8.02 -4.71 4.06
C GLY A 60 7.28 -6.04 3.99
N GLU A 61 6.56 -6.42 5.05
CA GLU A 61 5.75 -7.66 5.09
C GLU A 61 4.68 -7.72 3.99
N ILE A 62 4.09 -6.58 3.62
CA ILE A 62 3.07 -6.51 2.56
C ILE A 62 3.69 -6.70 1.16
N HIS A 63 4.97 -6.35 1.00
CA HIS A 63 5.69 -6.46 -0.27
C HIS A 63 6.50 -7.77 -0.39
N ALA A 64 6.56 -8.59 0.66
CA ALA A 64 7.29 -9.85 0.74
C ALA A 64 6.46 -11.02 0.16
#